data_AF-A0A242CEX9-F1
#
_entry.id   AF-A0A242CEX9-F1
#
_cell.length_a   1.000
_cell.length_b   1.000
_cell.length_c   1.000
_cell.angle_alpha   90.00
_cell.angle_beta   90.00
_cell.angle_gamma   90.00
#
_symmetry.space_group_name_H-M   'P 1'
#
loop_
_entity.id
_entity.type
_entity.pdbx_description
1 polymer ?
#
loop_
_entity_poly.entity_id
_entity_poly.type
_entity_poly.pdbx_seq_one_letter_code
_entity_poly.pdbx_strand_id
1 'polypeptide(L)'
;MSAKFIRKNLKELFYLKNNLNWGLFVFSLGLLVGSSWIATSAANHFFDVPPFENIARSASFFSLIGSITWVPVTEEMIFRKYLVSLLQKVFSWKISAGISSIIFAILHGQTNFLPFLINGLIYSWTMKKSGTIAMPILLHMAYNLIAIKTQI
;
A
#
# COMPACT_ATOMS: atom_id res chain seq x y z
N MET A 1 36.30 20.08 12.74
CA MET A 1 35.01 19.36 12.60
C MET A 1 34.98 18.25 13.65
N SER A 2 33.99 18.20 14.56
CA SER A 2 34.04 17.27 15.70
C SER A 2 33.63 15.84 15.29
N ALA A 3 34.25 14.82 15.89
CA ALA A 3 33.90 13.41 15.66
C ALA A 3 32.41 13.10 15.92
N LYS A 4 31.77 13.86 16.81
CA LYS A 4 30.34 13.76 17.13
C LYS A 4 29.45 14.22 15.96
N PHE A 5 29.88 15.24 15.21
CA PHE A 5 29.19 15.72 14.02
C PHE A 5 29.26 14.71 12.86
N ILE A 6 30.43 14.10 12.63
CA ILE A 6 30.60 13.06 11.60
C ILE A 6 29.74 11.84 11.92
N ARG A 7 29.75 11.39 13.19
CA ARG A 7 28.98 10.22 13.63
C ARG A 7 27.46 10.42 13.54
N LYS A 8 26.96 11.64 13.77
CA LYS A 8 25.54 12.00 13.59
C LYS A 8 25.11 11.93 12.12
N ASN A 9 25.88 12.57 11.23
CA ASN A 9 25.60 12.56 9.79
C ASN A 9 25.66 11.16 9.19
N LEU A 10 26.61 10.32 9.64
CA LEU A 10 26.67 8.92 9.23
C LEU A 10 25.41 8.15 9.68
N LYS A 11 24.94 8.34 10.91
CA LYS A 11 23.69 7.69 11.37
C LYS A 11 22.47 8.12 10.56
N GLU A 12 22.36 9.41 10.20
CA GLU A 12 21.30 9.88 9.31
C GLU A 12 21.40 9.29 7.91
N LEU A 13 22.59 9.24 7.32
CA LEU A 13 22.81 8.62 6.01
C LEU A 13 22.49 7.12 6.01
N PHE A 14 22.88 6.39 7.06
CA PHE A 14 22.52 4.98 7.22
C PHE A 14 21.01 4.80 7.42
N TYR A 15 20.37 5.65 8.20
CA TYR A 15 18.92 5.62 8.42
C TYR A 15 18.14 5.91 7.11
N LEU A 16 18.57 6.92 6.35
CA LEU A 16 17.98 7.28 5.05
C LEU A 16 18.19 6.17 4.02
N LYS A 17 19.40 5.62 3.92
CA LYS A 17 19.72 4.49 3.02
C LYS A 17 18.90 3.25 3.38
N ASN A 18 18.76 2.93 4.67
CA ASN A 18 18.01 1.76 5.11
C ASN A 18 16.51 1.92 4.80
N ASN A 19 15.92 3.09 5.08
CA ASN A 19 14.52 3.37 4.72
C ASN A 19 14.29 3.38 3.20
N LEU A 20 15.26 3.84 2.41
CA LEU A 20 15.19 3.76 0.94
C LEU A 20 15.22 2.31 0.45
N ASN A 21 16.08 1.46 1.02
CA ASN A 21 16.16 0.04 0.68
C ASN A 21 14.86 -0.69 1.04
N TRP A 22 14.27 -0.41 2.20
CA TRP A 22 12.96 -0.94 2.58
C TRP A 22 11.84 -0.46 1.65
N GLY A 23 11.85 0.82 1.27
CA GLY A 23 10.91 1.37 0.30
C GLY A 23 11.02 0.70 -1.07
N LEU A 24 12.24 0.49 -1.56
CA LEU A 24 12.50 -0.21 -2.82
C LEU A 24 12.10 -1.69 -2.75
N PHE A 25 12.37 -2.37 -1.63
CA PHE A 25 11.96 -3.75 -1.42
C PHE A 25 10.43 -3.90 -1.45
N VAL A 26 9.72 -3.01 -0.75
CA VAL A 26 8.25 -2.94 -0.72
C VAL A 26 7.64 -2.44 -2.04
N PHE A 27 8.38 -1.69 -2.85
CA PHE A 27 7.92 -1.39 -4.21
C PHE A 27 8.08 -2.60 -5.13
N SER A 28 9.22 -3.29 -5.04
CA SER A 28 9.58 -4.44 -5.88
C SER A 28 8.63 -5.63 -5.68
N LEU A 29 8.26 -5.93 -4.44
CA LEU A 29 7.28 -6.97 -4.15
C LEU A 29 5.87 -6.60 -4.62
N GLY A 30 5.49 -5.32 -4.57
CA GLY A 30 4.21 -4.85 -5.10
C GLY A 30 4.11 -5.08 -6.61
N LEU A 31 5.20 -4.80 -7.33
CA LEU A 31 5.31 -5.14 -8.75
C LEU A 31 5.26 -6.64 -9.00
N LEU A 32 5.91 -7.45 -8.17
CA LEU A 32 5.87 -8.91 -8.28
C LEU A 32 4.44 -9.45 -8.17
N VAL A 33 3.70 -9.06 -7.14
CA VAL A 33 2.30 -9.48 -6.93
C VAL A 33 1.39 -8.94 -8.04
N GLY A 34 1.54 -7.68 -8.43
CA GLY A 34 0.79 -7.11 -9.56
C GLY A 34 1.05 -7.85 -10.86
N SER A 35 2.32 -8.19 -11.15
CA SER A 35 2.71 -8.93 -12.35
C SER A 35 2.20 -10.37 -12.33
N SER A 36 2.16 -11.04 -11.17
CA SER A 36 1.63 -12.41 -11.08
C SER A 36 0.13 -12.44 -11.32
N TRP A 37 -0.60 -11.42 -10.87
CA TRP A 37 -2.03 -11.27 -11.14
C TRP A 37 -2.31 -11.05 -12.63
N ILE A 38 -1.56 -10.14 -13.28
CA ILE A 38 -1.68 -9.89 -14.72
C ILE A 38 -1.35 -11.14 -15.53
N ALA A 39 -0.25 -11.83 -15.20
CA ALA A 39 0.17 -13.04 -15.89
C ALA A 39 -0.86 -14.16 -15.76
N THR A 40 -1.43 -14.37 -14.57
CA THR A 40 -2.46 -15.38 -14.35
C THR A 40 -3.75 -15.02 -15.09
N SER A 41 -4.16 -13.75 -15.06
CA SER A 41 -5.33 -13.27 -15.80
C SER A 41 -5.16 -13.44 -17.31
N ALA A 42 -3.98 -13.16 -17.85
CA ALA A 42 -3.67 -13.36 -19.26
C ALA A 42 -3.66 -14.86 -19.61
N ALA A 43 -3.03 -15.69 -18.79
CA ALA A 43 -2.98 -17.14 -19.02
C ALA A 43 -4.39 -17.75 -19.06
N ASN A 44 -5.27 -17.35 -18.15
CA ASN A 44 -6.67 -17.77 -18.12
C ASN A 44 -7.46 -17.31 -19.36
N HIS A 45 -7.11 -16.16 -19.95
CA HIS A 45 -7.77 -15.65 -21.14
C HIS A 45 -7.32 -16.36 -22.43
N PHE A 46 -6.07 -16.82 -22.51
CA PHE A 46 -5.48 -17.34 -23.75
C PHE A 46 -5.38 -18.87 -23.82
N PHE A 47 -5.31 -19.57 -22.68
CA PHE A 47 -4.88 -20.97 -22.68
C PHE A 47 -5.88 -21.96 -22.05
N ASP A 48 -7.10 -21.52 -21.71
CA ASP A 48 -8.14 -22.36 -21.06
C ASP A 48 -7.54 -23.28 -19.97
N VAL A 49 -6.61 -22.73 -19.20
CA VAL A 49 -5.82 -23.50 -18.24
C VAL A 49 -6.80 -24.06 -17.21
N PRO A 50 -6.91 -25.40 -17.03
CA PRO A 50 -7.87 -25.97 -16.10
C PRO A 50 -7.62 -25.36 -14.71
N PRO A 51 -8.68 -25.05 -13.93
CA PRO A 51 -8.54 -24.39 -12.64
C PRO A 51 -7.58 -25.22 -11.81
N PHE A 52 -6.46 -24.60 -11.48
CA PHE A 52 -5.29 -25.23 -10.90
C PHE A 52 -5.57 -25.55 -9.42
N GLU A 53 -6.66 -26.23 -9.09
CA GLU A 53 -7.41 -26.03 -7.85
C GLU A 53 -6.57 -26.10 -6.56
N ASN A 54 -5.53 -26.93 -6.51
CA ASN A 54 -4.65 -27.05 -5.33
C ASN A 54 -3.53 -25.99 -5.26
N ILE A 55 -3.00 -25.55 -6.40
CA ILE A 55 -2.04 -24.44 -6.43
C ILE A 55 -2.73 -23.09 -6.61
N ALA A 56 -3.93 -23.05 -7.17
CA ALA A 56 -4.88 -21.94 -7.08
C ALA A 56 -5.39 -21.78 -5.65
N ARG A 57 -5.53 -22.85 -4.84
CA ARG A 57 -5.85 -22.75 -3.40
C ARG A 57 -4.64 -22.34 -2.55
N SER A 58 -3.44 -22.81 -2.84
CA SER A 58 -2.23 -22.33 -2.12
C SER A 58 -1.84 -20.93 -2.58
N ALA A 59 -1.93 -20.63 -3.89
CA ALA A 59 -1.84 -19.28 -4.42
C ALA A 59 -2.99 -18.41 -3.92
N SER A 60 -4.20 -18.92 -3.68
CA SER A 60 -5.29 -18.14 -3.07
C SER A 60 -5.03 -17.89 -1.60
N PHE A 61 -4.43 -18.83 -0.86
CA PHE A 61 -4.02 -18.59 0.53
C PHE A 61 -2.94 -17.50 0.61
N PHE A 62 -1.87 -17.61 -0.17
CA PHE A 62 -0.82 -16.58 -0.22
C PHE A 62 -1.33 -15.26 -0.79
N SER A 63 -2.23 -15.29 -1.77
CA SER A 63 -2.85 -14.08 -2.33
C SER A 63 -3.84 -13.44 -1.36
N LEU A 64 -4.58 -14.21 -0.58
CA LEU A 64 -5.48 -13.72 0.49
C LEU A 64 -4.67 -13.09 1.62
N ILE A 65 -3.64 -13.77 2.11
CA ILE A 65 -2.76 -13.20 3.12
C ILE A 65 -2.04 -11.97 2.56
N GLY A 66 -1.60 -12.01 1.31
CA GLY A 66 -1.00 -10.87 0.62
C GLY A 66 -1.93 -9.68 0.50
N SER A 67 -3.19 -9.89 0.11
CA SER A 67 -4.19 -8.82 -0.06
C SER A 67 -4.70 -8.25 1.26
N ILE A 68 -4.67 -9.03 2.34
CA ILE A 68 -5.03 -8.57 3.69
C ILE A 68 -3.87 -7.86 4.37
N THR A 69 -2.63 -8.30 4.15
CA THR A 69 -1.47 -7.82 4.92
C THR A 69 -0.59 -6.91 4.09
N TRP A 70 0.00 -7.46 3.03
CA TRP A 70 1.12 -6.88 2.34
C TRP A 70 0.69 -5.72 1.43
N VAL A 71 -0.41 -5.89 0.71
CA VAL A 71 -0.98 -4.86 -0.17
C VAL A 71 -1.34 -3.59 0.64
N PRO A 72 -2.12 -3.67 1.74
CA PRO A 72 -2.40 -2.50 2.58
C PRO A 72 -1.17 -1.80 3.12
N VAL A 73 -0.13 -2.55 3.51
CA VAL A 73 1.14 -1.95 3.97
C VAL A 73 1.75 -1.09 2.88
N THR A 74 1.84 -1.62 1.66
CA THR A 74 2.45 -0.93 0.52
C THR A 74 1.64 0.27 0.08
N GLU A 75 0.32 0.13 0.00
CA GLU A 75 -0.57 1.20 -0.37
C GLU A 75 -0.52 2.34 0.64
N GLU A 76 -0.62 2.06 1.95
CA GLU A 76 -0.57 3.13 2.94
C GLU A 76 0.81 3.81 3.01
N MET A 77 1.90 3.07 2.78
CA MET A 77 3.25 3.64 2.64
C MET A 77 3.34 4.60 1.44
N ILE A 78 2.80 4.22 0.28
CA ILE A 78 2.80 5.05 -0.93
C ILE A 78 1.88 6.25 -0.76
N PHE A 79 0.62 6.05 -0.35
CA PHE A 79 -0.38 7.10 -0.34
C PHE A 79 -0.29 8.01 0.89
N ARG A 80 -0.15 7.46 2.11
CA ARG A 80 -0.17 8.28 3.34
C ARG A 80 1.19 8.77 3.76
N LYS A 81 2.22 7.93 3.64
CA LYS A 81 3.56 8.32 4.08
C LYS A 81 4.31 9.09 3.02
N TYR A 82 4.28 8.64 1.76
CA TYR A 82 5.05 9.29 0.70
C TYR A 82 4.25 10.40 0.00
N LEU A 83 3.11 10.07 -0.63
CA LEU A 83 2.37 11.01 -1.48
C LEU A 83 1.81 12.20 -0.67
N VAL A 84 1.15 11.96 0.45
CA VAL A 84 0.65 13.04 1.32
C VAL A 84 1.78 13.93 1.85
N SER A 85 2.95 13.38 2.18
CA SER A 85 4.12 14.17 2.60
C SER A 85 4.73 14.96 1.44
N LEU A 86 4.75 14.40 0.23
CA LEU A 86 5.21 15.08 -0.97
C LEU A 86 4.30 16.27 -1.32
N LEU A 87 2.98 16.06 -1.32
CA LEU A 87 1.99 17.10 -1.61
C LEU A 87 1.96 18.20 -0.55
N GLN A 88 2.26 17.90 0.71
CA GLN A 88 2.34 18.89 1.78
C GLN A 88 3.51 19.88 1.64
N LYS A 89 4.46 19.63 0.73
CA LYS A 89 5.51 20.62 0.40
C LYS A 89 4.95 21.85 -0.32
N VAL A 90 3.76 21.72 -0.94
CA VAL A 90 3.14 22.75 -1.79
C VAL A 90 1.69 23.07 -1.39
N PHE A 91 0.98 22.13 -0.76
CA PHE A 91 -0.43 22.28 -0.39
C PHE A 91 -0.65 22.13 1.12
N SER A 92 -1.81 22.60 1.60
CA SER A 92 -2.25 22.30 2.98
C SER A 92 -2.56 20.81 3.14
N TRP A 93 -2.43 20.29 4.36
CA TRP A 93 -2.73 18.89 4.68
C TRP A 93 -4.11 18.44 4.15
N LYS A 94 -5.14 19.30 4.26
CA LYS A 94 -6.51 18.95 3.82
C LYS A 94 -6.54 18.65 2.31
N ILE A 95 -5.87 19.48 1.52
CA ILE A 95 -5.79 19.33 0.07
C ILE A 95 -4.94 18.10 -0.28
N SER A 96 -3.80 17.92 0.38
CA SER A 96 -2.92 16.75 0.16
C SER A 96 -3.64 15.43 0.47
N ALA A 97 -4.40 15.37 1.57
CA ALA A 97 -5.20 14.22 1.94
C ALA A 97 -6.32 13.97 0.91
N GLY A 98 -7.00 15.01 0.46
CA GLY A 98 -8.04 14.92 -0.58
C GLY A 98 -7.50 14.35 -1.89
N ILE A 99 -6.42 14.95 -2.42
CA ILE A 99 -5.79 14.48 -3.67
C ILE A 99 -5.32 13.03 -3.54
N SER A 100 -4.63 12.68 -2.45
CA SER A 100 -4.18 11.31 -2.21
C SER A 100 -5.34 10.31 -2.14
N SER A 101 -6.47 10.70 -1.54
CA SER A 101 -7.64 9.82 -1.39
C SER A 101 -8.40 9.65 -2.72
N ILE A 102 -8.46 10.70 -3.55
CA ILE A 102 -9.03 10.62 -4.89
C ILE A 102 -8.20 9.69 -5.78
N ILE A 103 -6.88 9.86 -5.80
CA ILE A 103 -5.99 8.99 -6.59
C ILE A 103 -6.14 7.53 -6.13
N PHE A 104 -6.15 7.30 -4.81
CA PHE A 104 -6.38 5.97 -4.24
C PHE A 104 -7.69 5.37 -4.73
N ALA A 105 -8.80 6.12 -4.69
CA ALA A 105 -10.10 5.66 -5.14
C ALA A 105 -10.17 5.37 -6.64
N ILE A 106 -9.54 6.20 -7.49
CA ILE A 106 -9.49 5.97 -8.95
C ILE A 106 -8.78 4.65 -9.25
N LEU A 107 -7.66 4.37 -8.57
CA LEU A 107 -6.86 3.15 -8.78
C LEU A 107 -7.58 1.87 -8.33
N HIS A 108 -8.57 1.99 -7.44
CA HIS A 108 -9.40 0.86 -6.99
C HIS A 108 -10.66 0.62 -7.86
N GLY A 109 -10.85 1.43 -8.90
CA GLY A 109 -11.91 1.26 -9.88
C GLY A 109 -13.15 2.13 -9.65
N GLN A 110 -13.88 2.40 -10.73
CA GLN A 110 -14.99 3.36 -10.74
C GLN A 110 -16.24 2.86 -10.01
N THR A 111 -16.52 1.54 -10.04
CA THR A 111 -17.72 0.96 -9.42
C THR A 111 -17.75 1.09 -7.91
N ASN A 112 -16.58 1.16 -7.26
CA ASN A 112 -16.44 1.28 -5.81
C ASN A 112 -15.75 2.59 -5.39
N PHE A 113 -15.76 3.60 -6.26
CA PHE A 113 -15.02 4.85 -6.04
C PHE A 113 -15.34 5.52 -4.70
N LEU A 114 -16.64 5.64 -4.36
CA LEU A 114 -17.06 6.34 -3.15
C LEU A 114 -16.59 5.66 -1.84
N PRO A 115 -16.77 4.34 -1.65
CA PRO A 115 -16.18 3.61 -0.53
C PRO A 115 -14.66 3.83 -0.39
N PHE A 116 -13.90 3.71 -1.49
CA PHE A 116 -12.44 3.87 -1.44
C PHE A 116 -12.01 5.32 -1.18
N LEU A 117 -12.78 6.31 -1.66
CA LEU A 117 -12.53 7.71 -1.36
C LEU A 117 -12.72 8.00 0.14
N ILE A 118 -13.81 7.50 0.72
CA ILE A 118 -14.10 7.65 2.15
C ILE A 118 -13.01 6.98 2.99
N ASN A 119 -12.63 5.75 2.64
CA ASN A 119 -11.54 5.04 3.31
C ASN A 119 -10.21 5.79 3.21
N GLY A 120 -9.85 6.30 2.03
CA GLY A 120 -8.63 7.09 1.84
C GLY A 120 -8.59 8.33 2.75
N LEU A 121 -9.74 9.00 2.93
CA LEU A 121 -9.85 10.14 3.84
C LEU A 121 -9.72 9.71 5.31
N ILE A 122 -10.37 8.61 5.71
CA ILE A 122 -10.27 8.03 7.07
C ILE A 122 -8.82 7.66 7.40
N TYR A 123 -8.13 6.99 6.47
CA TYR A 123 -6.74 6.58 6.66
C TYR A 123 -5.81 7.79 6.73
N SER A 124 -6.01 8.80 5.88
CA SER A 124 -5.25 10.06 5.92
C SER A 124 -5.46 10.83 7.22
N TRP A 125 -6.70 10.87 7.73
CA TRP A 125 -7.01 11.49 9.01
C TRP A 125 -6.40 10.73 10.18
N THR A 126 -6.46 9.40 10.16
CA THR A 126 -5.89 8.54 11.19
C THR A 126 -4.36 8.66 11.24
N MET A 127 -3.70 8.70 10.08
CA MET A 127 -2.26 8.98 9.99
C MET A 127 -1.92 10.33 10.64
N LYS A 128 -2.68 11.38 10.33
CA LYS A 128 -2.45 12.71 10.92
C LYS A 128 -2.66 12.72 12.43
N LYS A 129 -3.74 12.10 12.92
CA LYS A 129 -4.09 12.13 14.34
C LYS A 129 -3.15 11.28 15.18
N SER A 130 -2.75 10.11 14.68
CA SER A 130 -1.87 9.19 15.40
C SER A 130 -0.39 9.50 15.24
N GLY A 131 0.00 10.18 14.15
CA GLY A 131 1.42 10.40 13.80
C GLY A 131 2.16 9.13 13.40
N THR A 132 1.48 7.99 13.26
CA THR A 132 2.11 6.69 12.99
C THR A 132 1.49 6.02 11.76
N ILE A 133 2.31 5.39 10.94
CA ILE A 133 1.85 4.65 9.75
C ILE A 133 1.18 3.32 10.11
N ALA A 134 1.42 2.81 11.33
CA ALA A 134 0.82 1.56 11.79
C ALA A 134 -0.71 1.66 11.88
N MET A 135 -1.25 2.79 12.33
CA MET A 135 -2.70 2.95 12.49
C MET A 135 -3.50 2.88 11.18
N PRO A 136 -3.17 3.64 10.11
CA PRO A 136 -3.88 3.50 8.83
C PRO A 136 -3.68 2.10 8.23
N ILE A 137 -2.50 1.48 8.37
CA ILE A 137 -2.27 0.09 7.92
C ILE A 137 -3.25 -0.85 8.62
N LEU A 138 -3.33 -0.83 9.95
CA LEU A 138 -4.21 -1.73 10.69
C LEU A 138 -5.69 -1.54 10.33
N LEU A 139 -6.14 -0.28 10.14
CA LEU A 139 -7.50 0.01 9.69
C LEU A 139 -7.78 -0.53 8.29
N HIS A 140 -6.81 -0.42 7.38
CA HIS A 140 -6.95 -0.91 6.01
C HIS A 140 -6.95 -2.45 5.98
N MET A 141 -6.06 -3.11 6.74
CA MET A 141 -6.07 -4.57 6.90
C MET A 141 -7.42 -5.06 7.47
N ALA A 142 -7.97 -4.36 8.47
CA ALA A 142 -9.27 -4.69 9.05
C ALA A 142 -10.41 -4.53 8.03
N TYR A 143 -10.39 -3.47 7.23
CA TYR A 143 -11.35 -3.27 6.15
C TYR A 143 -11.28 -4.41 5.12
N ASN A 144 -10.08 -4.77 4.66
CA ASN A 144 -9.91 -5.87 3.69
C ASN A 144 -10.38 -7.21 4.26
N LEU A 145 -10.11 -7.49 5.54
CA LEU A 145 -10.60 -8.70 6.20
C LEU A 145 -12.12 -8.79 6.22
N ILE A 146 -12.81 -7.66 6.49
CA ILE A 146 -14.28 -7.61 6.49
C ILE A 146 -14.80 -7.76 5.05
N ALA A 147 -14.22 -7.02 4.10
CA ALA A 147 -14.63 -7.04 2.70
C ALA A 147 -14.57 -8.45 2.10
N ILE A 148 -13.50 -9.21 2.40
CA ILE A 148 -13.35 -10.59 1.96
C ILE A 148 -14.46 -11.49 2.52
N LYS A 149 -14.87 -11.31 3.78
CA LYS A 149 -15.97 -12.10 4.36
C LYS A 149 -17.33 -11.80 3.72
N THR A 150 -17.51 -10.61 3.15
CA THR A 150 -18.77 -10.19 2.53
C THR A 150 -18.86 -10.48 1.03
N GLN A 151 -17.77 -10.95 0.41
CA GLN A 151 -17.69 -11.29 -1.02
C GLN A 151 -17.71 -12.81 -1.29
N ILE A 152 -17.84 -13.64 -0.24
CA ILE A 152 -18.01 -15.11 -0.31
C ILE A 152 -19.48 -15.45 -0.10
#